data_AF-A0A522EMR4-F1
#
_entry.id   AF-A0A522EMR4-F1
#
_cell.length_a   1.000
_cell.length_b   1.000
_cell.length_c   1.000
_cell.angle_alpha   90.00
_cell.angle_beta   90.00
_cell.angle_gamma   90.00
#
_symmetry.space_group_name_H-M   'P 1'
#
loop_
_entity.id
_entity.type
_entity.pdbx_description
1 polymer ?
#
loop_
_entity_poly.entity_id
_entity_poly.type
_entity_poly.pdbx_seq_one_letter_code
_entity_poly.pdbx_strand_id
1 'polypeptide(L)'
;MGFIQDTVARLERIPTATRNLMFLGILAISVLVLLVLSLGKELFALGLLFILGTSSLAYKRRYKGIPIGIEQVTMTTFVVGKAFGPGIGVIYGPLTAVVGQYILGNDFDADSIPFFFGAGIVGLTAHSLPFPPLLSVLLCSLIVSFCTSLVDFFGEYEQKLYGLLFMVTHFFVTLSLWLPIGSSLLSIAAS
;
A
#
# COMPACT_ATOMS: atom_id res chain seq x y z
N MET A 1 -0.83 13.09 -18.63
CA MET A 1 -1.75 13.54 -17.57
C MET A 1 -3.20 13.19 -17.84
N GLY A 2 -3.74 13.42 -19.06
CA GLY A 2 -5.13 13.09 -19.40
C GLY A 2 -5.56 11.67 -19.07
N PHE A 3 -4.74 10.65 -19.33
CA PHE A 3 -5.14 9.25 -19.10
C PHE A 3 -5.48 8.90 -17.64
N ILE A 4 -4.70 9.36 -16.65
CA ILE A 4 -4.96 9.02 -15.23
C ILE A 4 -6.19 9.78 -14.72
N GLN A 5 -6.29 11.07 -15.03
CA GLN A 5 -7.46 11.89 -14.67
C GLN A 5 -8.74 11.41 -15.36
N ASP A 6 -8.67 11.03 -16.64
CA ASP A 6 -9.78 10.43 -17.38
C ASP A 6 -10.20 9.08 -16.78
N THR A 7 -9.24 8.29 -16.28
CA THR A 7 -9.53 7.00 -15.63
C THR A 7 -10.29 7.22 -14.31
N VAL A 8 -9.85 8.17 -13.49
CA VAL A 8 -10.56 8.54 -12.25
C VAL A 8 -11.97 9.06 -12.55
N ALA A 9 -12.11 9.99 -13.49
CA ALA A 9 -13.40 10.54 -13.89
C ALA A 9 -14.35 9.48 -14.46
N ARG A 10 -13.83 8.44 -15.12
CA ARG A 10 -14.63 7.28 -15.56
C ARG A 10 -15.09 6.40 -14.39
N LEU A 11 -14.23 6.18 -13.39
CA LEU A 11 -14.58 5.40 -12.19
C LEU A 11 -15.62 6.10 -11.32
N GLU A 12 -15.59 7.43 -11.25
CA GLU A 12 -16.58 8.23 -10.52
C GLU A 12 -17.99 8.18 -11.15
N ARG A 13 -18.07 8.01 -12.48
CA ARG A 13 -19.33 7.88 -13.22
C ARG A 13 -20.02 6.53 -13.02
N ILE A 14 -19.31 5.52 -12.50
CA ILE A 14 -19.91 4.21 -12.21
C ILE A 14 -20.74 4.34 -10.92
N PRO A 15 -22.01 3.88 -10.91
CA PRO A 15 -22.83 3.88 -9.71
C PRO A 15 -22.10 3.21 -8.54
N THR A 16 -22.14 3.83 -7.37
CA THR A 16 -21.38 3.41 -6.18
C THR A 16 -21.60 1.93 -5.85
N ALA A 17 -22.83 1.42 -5.98
CA ALA A 17 -23.15 0.01 -5.76
C ALA A 17 -22.42 -0.92 -6.73
N THR A 18 -22.43 -0.60 -8.03
CA THR A 18 -21.74 -1.39 -9.07
C THR A 18 -20.23 -1.34 -8.88
N ARG A 19 -19.69 -0.17 -8.56
CA ARG A 19 -18.25 0.00 -8.27
C ARG A 19 -17.81 -0.79 -7.05
N ASN A 20 -18.60 -0.74 -5.97
CA ASN A 20 -18.33 -1.53 -4.76
C ASN A 20 -18.41 -3.03 -5.05
N LEU A 21 -19.36 -3.49 -5.87
CA LEU A 21 -19.45 -4.89 -6.30
C LEU A 21 -18.23 -5.31 -7.13
N MET A 22 -17.72 -4.46 -8.03
CA MET A 22 -16.50 -4.74 -8.77
C MET A 22 -15.29 -4.87 -7.84
N PHE A 23 -15.13 -3.96 -6.89
CA PHE A 23 -14.03 -4.03 -5.93
C PHE A 23 -14.15 -5.21 -4.96
N LEU A 24 -15.37 -5.55 -4.52
CA LEU A 24 -15.64 -6.75 -3.73
C LEU A 24 -15.35 -8.02 -4.54
N GLY A 25 -15.64 -8.03 -5.83
CA GLY A 25 -15.29 -9.12 -6.73
C GLY A 25 -13.78 -9.30 -6.87
N ILE A 26 -13.03 -8.20 -7.07
CA ILE A 26 -11.56 -8.22 -7.09
C ILE A 26 -11.02 -8.69 -5.74
N LEU A 27 -11.55 -8.17 -4.63
CA LEU A 27 -11.18 -8.60 -3.28
C LEU A 27 -11.42 -10.09 -3.08
N ALA A 28 -12.59 -10.60 -3.45
CA ALA A 28 -12.93 -12.01 -3.32
C ALA A 28 -12.00 -12.90 -4.15
N ILE A 29 -11.68 -12.51 -5.40
CA ILE A 29 -10.74 -13.24 -6.25
C ILE A 29 -9.34 -13.20 -5.65
N SER A 30 -8.87 -12.05 -5.18
CA SER A 30 -7.53 -11.94 -4.62
C SER A 30 -7.40 -12.65 -3.27
N VAL A 31 -8.42 -12.61 -2.42
CA VAL A 31 -8.50 -13.44 -1.21
C VAL A 31 -8.51 -14.92 -1.59
N LEU A 32 -9.28 -15.33 -2.60
CA LEU A 32 -9.30 -16.72 -3.08
C LEU A 32 -7.92 -17.15 -3.60
N VAL A 33 -7.23 -16.28 -4.35
CA VAL A 33 -5.84 -16.52 -4.79
C VAL A 33 -4.91 -16.66 -3.59
N LEU A 34 -5.02 -15.78 -2.58
CA LEU A 34 -4.24 -15.89 -1.35
C LEU A 34 -4.56 -17.18 -0.57
N LEU A 35 -5.83 -17.59 -0.50
CA LEU A 35 -6.28 -18.84 0.13
C LEU A 35 -5.77 -20.10 -0.60
N VAL A 36 -5.64 -20.04 -1.93
CA VAL A 36 -5.07 -21.14 -2.73
C VAL A 36 -3.55 -21.19 -2.59
N LEU A 37 -2.89 -20.04 -2.47
CA LEU A 37 -1.44 -19.93 -2.36
C LEU A 37 -0.90 -20.11 -0.93
N SER A 38 -1.76 -20.02 0.09
CA SER A 38 -1.38 -20.16 1.50
C SER A 38 -2.40 -21.03 2.23
N LEU A 39 -1.96 -22.12 2.86
CA LEU A 39 -2.82 -23.02 3.63
C LEU A 39 -2.33 -23.06 5.08
N GLY A 40 -3.24 -22.84 6.05
CA GLY A 40 -2.93 -22.95 7.48
C GLY A 40 -2.59 -21.62 8.16
N LYS A 41 -1.55 -21.59 9.00
CA LYS A 41 -1.19 -20.43 9.85
C LYS A 41 -0.79 -19.18 9.05
N GLU A 42 -0.25 -19.39 7.86
CA GLU A 42 0.15 -18.35 6.89
C GLU A 42 -1.03 -17.45 6.51
N LEU A 43 -2.23 -18.05 6.42
CA LEU A 43 -3.48 -17.41 6.07
C LEU A 43 -3.94 -16.44 7.16
N PHE A 44 -3.75 -16.83 8.43
CA PHE A 44 -4.02 -15.97 9.57
C PHE A 44 -3.06 -14.78 9.61
N ALA A 45 -1.76 -15.02 9.37
CA ALA A 45 -0.76 -13.94 9.30
C ALA A 45 -1.04 -12.96 8.15
N LEU A 46 -1.35 -13.48 6.94
CA LEU A 46 -1.76 -12.67 5.80
C LEU A 46 -3.01 -11.85 6.10
N GLY A 47 -4.03 -12.45 6.71
CA GLY A 47 -5.27 -11.75 7.10
C GLY A 47 -5.04 -10.65 8.13
N LEU A 48 -4.22 -10.91 9.16
CA LEU A 48 -3.88 -9.93 10.18
C LEU A 48 -3.13 -8.74 9.58
N LEU A 49 -2.09 -9.02 8.79
CA LEU A 49 -1.33 -8.00 8.08
C LEU A 49 -2.22 -7.20 7.13
N PHE A 50 -3.18 -7.86 6.48
CA PHE A 50 -4.10 -7.22 5.53
C PHE A 50 -4.97 -6.21 6.26
N ILE A 51 -5.58 -6.62 7.38
CA ILE A 51 -6.40 -5.74 8.23
C ILE A 51 -5.58 -4.55 8.71
N LEU A 52 -4.34 -4.75 9.17
CA LEU A 52 -3.45 -3.66 9.60
C LEU A 52 -3.17 -2.68 8.45
N GLY A 53 -2.80 -3.20 7.28
CA GLY A 53 -2.53 -2.41 6.09
C GLY A 53 -3.75 -1.60 5.63
N THR A 54 -4.90 -2.25 5.41
CA THR A 54 -6.13 -1.59 4.94
C THR A 54 -6.66 -0.58 5.94
N SER A 55 -6.61 -0.88 7.25
CA SER A 55 -7.10 0.01 8.30
C SER A 55 -6.23 1.25 8.43
N SER A 56 -4.90 1.14 8.27
CA SER A 56 -4.00 2.29 8.29
C SER A 56 -4.32 3.30 7.18
N LEU A 57 -4.62 2.78 5.97
CA LEU A 57 -4.97 3.63 4.84
C LEU A 57 -6.36 4.24 5.02
N ALA A 58 -7.35 3.45 5.47
CA ALA A 58 -8.69 3.95 5.76
C ALA A 58 -8.67 5.05 6.84
N TYR A 59 -7.85 4.89 7.88
CA TYR A 59 -7.62 5.91 8.90
C TYR A 59 -7.06 7.19 8.29
N LYS A 60 -5.98 7.10 7.49
CA LYS A 60 -5.41 8.27 6.79
C LYS A 60 -6.47 9.03 5.99
N ARG A 61 -7.37 8.32 5.31
CA ARG A 61 -8.42 8.94 4.48
C ARG A 61 -9.59 9.48 5.29
N ARG A 62 -9.87 8.94 6.48
CA ARG A 62 -10.88 9.51 7.36
C ARG A 62 -10.43 10.83 8.00
N TYR A 63 -9.13 11.00 8.20
CA TYR A 63 -8.52 12.18 8.80
C TYR A 63 -7.68 13.00 7.79
N LYS A 64 -8.21 13.22 6.57
CA LYS A 64 -7.60 14.10 5.56
C LYS A 64 -7.30 15.47 6.19
N GLY A 65 -6.02 15.79 6.36
CA GLY A 65 -5.55 17.02 7.02
C GLY A 65 -4.40 16.82 7.99
N ILE A 66 -4.12 15.57 8.40
CA ILE A 66 -2.93 15.25 9.19
C ILE A 66 -1.79 14.90 8.19
N PRO A 67 -0.71 15.70 8.10
CA PRO A 67 0.43 15.46 7.19
C PRO A 67 1.27 14.23 7.56
N ILE A 68 0.86 13.51 8.60
CA ILE A 68 1.46 12.29 9.14
C ILE A 68 0.67 11.12 8.56
N GLY A 69 0.99 10.73 7.33
CA GLY A 69 0.45 9.52 6.73
C GLY A 69 1.09 8.29 7.36
N ILE A 70 0.40 7.62 8.29
CA ILE A 70 0.81 6.28 8.73
C ILE A 70 0.31 5.29 7.67
N GLU A 71 1.14 4.98 6.67
CA GLU A 71 0.82 3.98 5.64
C GLU A 71 1.48 2.65 5.96
N GLN A 72 0.82 1.83 6.78
CA GLN A 72 1.33 0.50 7.11
C GLN A 72 1.22 -0.50 5.95
N VAL A 73 0.57 -0.11 4.84
CA VAL A 73 0.52 -0.92 3.61
C VAL A 73 1.93 -1.28 3.14
N THR A 74 2.85 -0.32 3.11
CA THR A 74 4.25 -0.56 2.72
C THR A 74 4.90 -1.59 3.64
N MET A 75 4.68 -1.47 4.96
CA MET A 75 5.23 -2.38 5.97
C MET A 75 4.73 -3.81 5.79
N THR A 76 3.42 -3.95 5.78
CA THR A 76 2.74 -5.24 5.72
C THR A 76 3.05 -5.93 4.39
N THR A 77 3.13 -5.17 3.30
CA THR A 77 3.56 -5.68 1.99
C THR A 77 4.99 -6.18 2.00
N PHE A 78 5.90 -5.43 2.63
CA PHE A 78 7.28 -5.87 2.77
C PHE A 78 7.37 -7.17 3.57
N VAL A 79 6.70 -7.22 4.74
CA VAL A 79 6.66 -8.43 5.59
C VAL A 79 6.12 -9.62 4.82
N VAL A 80 5.03 -9.43 4.05
CA VAL A 80 4.44 -10.49 3.24
C VAL A 80 5.38 -10.95 2.11
N GLY A 81 5.96 -10.01 1.36
CA GLY A 81 6.92 -10.34 0.30
C GLY A 81 8.17 -11.06 0.84
N LYS A 82 8.56 -10.74 2.08
CA LYS A 82 9.68 -11.39 2.77
C LYS A 82 9.34 -12.79 3.27
N ALA A 83 8.18 -12.96 3.92
CA ALA A 83 7.78 -14.23 4.54
C ALA A 83 7.23 -15.25 3.54
N PHE A 84 6.37 -14.81 2.62
CA PHE A 84 5.60 -15.68 1.72
C PHE A 84 6.09 -15.63 0.27
N GLY A 85 7.12 -14.82 0.00
CA GLY A 85 7.77 -14.72 -1.30
C GLY A 85 7.24 -13.60 -2.20
N PRO A 86 8.00 -13.29 -3.27
CA PRO A 86 7.80 -12.07 -4.05
C PRO A 86 6.48 -12.08 -4.84
N GLY A 87 6.03 -13.24 -5.30
CA GLY A 87 4.77 -13.36 -6.05
C GLY A 87 3.55 -12.98 -5.19
N ILE A 88 3.51 -13.44 -3.94
CA ILE A 88 2.45 -13.09 -3.00
C ILE A 88 2.56 -11.61 -2.63
N GLY A 89 3.77 -11.11 -2.35
CA GLY A 89 4.00 -9.69 -2.05
C GLY A 89 3.52 -8.73 -3.15
N VAL A 90 3.80 -9.04 -4.42
CA VAL A 90 3.40 -8.24 -5.59
C VAL A 90 1.88 -8.08 -5.68
N ILE A 91 1.12 -9.12 -5.33
CA ILE A 91 -0.36 -9.09 -5.38
C ILE A 91 -0.92 -8.45 -4.10
N TYR A 92 -0.35 -8.82 -2.96
CA TYR A 92 -0.82 -8.42 -1.64
C TYR A 92 -0.81 -6.90 -1.45
N GLY A 93 0.27 -6.22 -1.85
CA GLY A 93 0.40 -4.77 -1.65
C GLY A 93 -0.66 -3.94 -2.37
N PRO A 94 -0.78 -4.06 -3.71
CA PRO A 94 -1.82 -3.41 -4.48
C PRO A 94 -3.22 -3.74 -3.99
N LEU A 95 -3.49 -5.00 -3.61
CA LEU A 95 -4.80 -5.39 -3.08
C LEU A 95 -5.13 -4.66 -1.78
N THR A 96 -4.19 -4.68 -0.83
CA THR A 96 -4.33 -4.00 0.47
C THR A 96 -4.54 -2.49 0.27
N ALA A 97 -3.80 -1.91 -0.66
CA ALA A 97 -3.93 -0.50 -1.01
C ALA A 97 -5.31 -0.17 -1.63
N VAL A 98 -5.76 -0.94 -2.63
CA VAL A 98 -7.05 -0.74 -3.30
C VAL A 98 -8.20 -0.86 -2.31
N VAL A 99 -8.16 -1.84 -1.42
CA VAL A 99 -9.22 -2.06 -0.42
C VAL A 99 -9.26 -0.93 0.60
N GLY A 100 -8.09 -0.56 1.15
CA GLY A 100 -8.00 0.57 2.07
C GLY A 100 -8.44 1.89 1.44
N GLN A 101 -8.04 2.14 0.19
CA GLN A 101 -8.24 3.42 -0.50
C GLN A 101 -9.66 3.56 -1.06
N TYR A 102 -10.08 2.60 -1.88
CA TYR A 102 -11.30 2.72 -2.68
C TYR A 102 -12.52 2.09 -2.03
N ILE A 103 -12.35 0.97 -1.31
CA ILE A 103 -13.50 0.27 -0.69
C ILE A 103 -13.81 0.90 0.67
N LEU A 104 -12.81 1.00 1.54
CA LEU A 104 -13.00 1.48 2.92
C LEU A 104 -12.89 3.00 3.01
N GLY A 105 -11.91 3.60 2.33
CA GLY A 105 -11.68 5.03 2.32
C GLY A 105 -12.61 5.83 1.41
N ASN A 106 -13.24 5.17 0.41
CA ASN A 106 -14.04 5.81 -0.64
C ASN A 106 -13.34 7.03 -1.26
N ASP A 107 -12.04 6.91 -1.53
CA ASP A 107 -11.18 8.03 -1.90
C ASP A 107 -10.48 7.80 -3.24
N PHE A 108 -10.88 8.53 -4.28
CA PHE A 108 -10.48 8.28 -5.68
C PHE A 108 -9.45 9.30 -6.20
N ASP A 109 -8.37 9.52 -5.46
CA ASP A 109 -7.29 10.42 -5.87
C ASP A 109 -6.44 9.81 -7.00
N ALA A 110 -6.05 10.62 -7.99
CA ALA A 110 -5.21 10.20 -9.12
C ALA A 110 -3.86 9.60 -8.69
N ASP A 111 -3.34 10.06 -7.55
CA ASP A 111 -2.06 9.67 -6.95
C ASP A 111 -2.10 8.22 -6.41
N SER A 112 -3.31 7.68 -6.21
CA SER A 112 -3.53 6.32 -5.72
C SER A 112 -3.04 5.25 -6.70
N ILE A 113 -3.12 5.50 -8.01
CA ILE A 113 -2.73 4.51 -9.03
C ILE A 113 -1.21 4.28 -9.03
N PRO A 114 -0.35 5.32 -9.14
CA PRO A 114 1.08 5.19 -8.93
C PRO A 114 1.44 4.52 -7.59
N PHE A 115 0.75 4.88 -6.50
CA PHE A 115 0.93 4.28 -5.18
C PHE A 115 0.71 2.75 -5.19
N PHE A 116 -0.34 2.25 -5.84
CA PHE A 116 -0.59 0.80 -5.94
C PHE A 116 0.57 0.06 -6.63
N PHE A 117 1.11 0.66 -7.70
CA PHE A 117 2.26 0.10 -8.39
C PHE A 117 3.51 0.09 -7.50
N GLY A 118 3.75 1.18 -6.78
CA GLY A 118 4.82 1.25 -5.78
C GLY A 118 4.71 0.17 -4.70
N ALA A 119 3.50 -0.09 -4.19
CA ALA A 119 3.26 -1.18 -3.23
C ALA A 119 3.61 -2.55 -3.83
N GLY A 120 3.25 -2.81 -5.09
CA GLY A 120 3.64 -4.04 -5.79
C GLY A 120 5.16 -4.21 -5.91
N ILE A 121 5.89 -3.13 -6.25
CA ILE A 121 7.36 -3.14 -6.31
C ILE A 121 7.97 -3.43 -4.94
N VAL A 122 7.40 -2.88 -3.86
CA VAL A 122 7.87 -3.20 -2.50
C VAL A 122 7.73 -4.69 -2.21
N GLY A 123 6.59 -5.29 -2.55
CA GLY A 123 6.39 -6.74 -2.38
C GLY A 123 7.38 -7.58 -3.16
N LEU A 124 7.70 -7.18 -4.39
CA LEU A 124 8.71 -7.83 -5.24
C LEU A 124 10.12 -7.73 -4.64
N THR A 125 10.52 -6.53 -4.24
CA THR A 125 11.88 -6.23 -3.80
C THR A 125 12.17 -6.72 -2.39
N ALA A 126 11.14 -6.84 -1.53
CA ALA A 126 11.27 -7.28 -0.14
C ALA A 126 11.94 -8.65 -0.01
N HIS A 127 11.70 -9.58 -0.93
CA HIS A 127 12.26 -10.92 -0.87
C HIS A 127 13.81 -10.90 -0.89
N SER A 128 14.37 -10.11 -1.81
CA SER A 128 15.81 -10.00 -2.07
C SER A 128 16.54 -9.07 -1.08
N LEU A 129 15.80 -8.21 -0.38
CA LEU A 129 16.36 -7.27 0.57
C LEU A 129 16.53 -7.93 1.95
N PRO A 130 17.65 -7.70 2.66
CA PRO A 130 17.79 -8.22 4.01
C PRO A 130 16.72 -7.59 4.94
N PHE A 131 16.33 -8.26 6.03
CA PHE A 131 15.41 -7.71 7.05
C PHE A 131 15.85 -8.13 8.46
N PRO A 132 16.00 -7.22 9.46
CA PRO A 132 15.75 -5.78 9.46
C PRO A 132 17.03 -4.91 9.36
N PRO A 133 17.48 -4.51 8.16
CA PRO A 133 18.41 -3.41 7.97
C PRO A 133 17.65 -2.15 7.63
N LEU A 134 18.13 -1.06 8.22
CA LEU A 134 17.74 0.30 7.91
C LEU A 134 17.65 0.54 6.39
N LEU A 135 18.61 0.05 5.61
CA LEU A 135 18.65 0.22 4.16
C LEU A 135 17.42 -0.32 3.42
N SER A 136 16.87 -1.47 3.84
CA SER A 136 15.67 -2.03 3.22
C SER A 136 14.44 -1.17 3.49
N VAL A 137 14.32 -0.67 4.73
CA VAL A 137 13.27 0.26 5.13
C VAL A 137 13.37 1.56 4.33
N LEU A 138 14.58 2.08 4.19
CA LEU A 138 14.87 3.29 3.41
C LEU A 138 14.45 3.13 1.94
N LEU A 139 14.89 2.04 1.30
CA LEU A 139 14.62 1.80 -0.11
C LEU A 139 13.11 1.65 -0.38
N CYS A 140 12.42 0.82 0.41
CA CYS A 140 10.99 0.58 0.21
C CYS A 140 10.14 1.79 0.55
N SER A 141 10.51 2.57 1.57
CA SER A 141 9.85 3.85 1.86
C SER A 141 10.05 4.85 0.73
N LEU A 142 11.25 4.93 0.15
CA LEU A 142 11.55 5.81 -0.98
C LEU A 142 10.76 5.43 -2.23
N ILE A 143 10.67 4.13 -2.56
CA ILE A 143 9.87 3.63 -3.68
C ILE A 143 8.43 4.09 -3.55
N VAL A 144 7.79 3.85 -2.40
CA VAL A 144 6.38 4.20 -2.20
C VAL A 144 6.19 5.70 -2.15
N SER A 145 7.02 6.44 -1.41
CA SER A 145 6.95 7.90 -1.34
C SER A 145 7.09 8.55 -2.72
N PHE A 146 8.03 8.07 -3.55
CA PHE A 146 8.21 8.57 -4.91
C PHE A 146 7.02 8.23 -5.81
N CYS A 147 6.52 7.01 -5.73
CA CYS A 147 5.33 6.60 -6.48
C CYS A 147 4.10 7.44 -6.09
N THR A 148 3.84 7.63 -4.79
CA THR A 148 2.71 8.43 -4.30
C THR A 148 2.80 9.89 -4.76
N SER A 149 3.97 10.52 -4.67
CA SER A 149 4.17 11.91 -5.11
C SER A 149 4.47 12.07 -6.60
N LEU A 150 4.35 11.00 -7.39
CA LEU A 150 4.76 11.03 -8.80
C LEU A 150 3.98 12.09 -9.60
N VAL A 151 2.67 12.21 -9.35
CA VAL A 151 1.81 13.18 -10.03
C VAL A 151 2.16 14.62 -9.62
N ASP A 152 2.45 14.85 -8.33
CA ASP A 152 2.88 16.15 -7.81
C ASP A 152 4.13 16.67 -8.51
N PHE A 153 5.06 15.78 -8.87
CA PHE A 153 6.30 16.15 -9.56
C PHE A 153 6.09 16.64 -11.00
N PHE A 154 4.96 16.31 -11.62
CA PHE A 154 4.56 16.84 -12.94
C PHE A 154 3.76 18.14 -12.85
N GLY A 155 3.45 18.58 -11.63
CA GLY A 155 2.68 19.78 -11.34
C GLY A 155 3.46 21.09 -11.39
N GLU A 156 2.83 22.15 -10.89
CA GLU A 156 3.47 23.46 -10.68
C GLU A 156 4.49 23.41 -9.53
N TYR A 157 5.30 24.47 -9.38
CA TYR A 157 6.37 24.52 -8.39
C TYR A 157 5.88 24.25 -6.95
N GLU A 158 4.72 24.78 -6.57
CA GLU A 158 4.13 24.58 -5.24
C GLU A 158 3.74 23.11 -4.99
N GLN A 159 3.23 22.42 -6.01
CA GLN A 159 2.90 20.99 -5.94
C GLN A 159 4.15 20.13 -5.78
N LYS A 160 5.24 20.48 -6.48
CA LYS A 160 6.54 19.79 -6.31
C LYS A 160 7.08 19.92 -4.89
N LEU A 161 6.95 21.10 -4.28
CA LEU A 161 7.35 21.31 -2.87
C LEU A 161 6.48 20.51 -1.92
N TYR A 162 5.18 20.42 -2.17
CA TYR A 162 4.27 19.59 -1.39
C TYR A 162 4.64 18.11 -1.48
N GLY A 163 4.89 17.59 -2.67
CA GLY A 163 5.34 16.23 -2.89
C GLY A 163 6.65 15.93 -2.15
N LEU A 164 7.64 16.83 -2.23
CA LEU A 164 8.89 16.67 -1.48
C LEU A 164 8.66 16.64 0.04
N LEU A 165 7.83 17.54 0.56
CA LEU A 165 7.49 17.60 1.98
C LEU A 165 6.80 16.30 2.44
N PHE A 166 5.86 15.79 1.64
CA PHE A 166 5.21 14.50 1.89
C PHE A 166 6.22 13.36 1.92
N MET A 167 7.12 13.28 0.92
CA MET A 167 8.13 12.22 0.88
C MET A 167 8.98 12.21 2.14
N VAL A 168 9.40 13.38 2.64
CA VAL A 168 10.22 13.52 3.84
C VAL A 168 9.45 13.14 5.10
N THR A 169 8.22 13.65 5.29
CA THR A 169 7.43 13.33 6.49
C THR A 169 7.04 11.85 6.52
N HIS A 170 6.59 11.32 5.38
CA HIS A 170 6.24 9.92 5.23
C HIS A 170 7.42 9.00 5.53
N PHE A 171 8.62 9.37 5.10
CA PHE A 171 9.85 8.64 5.36
C PHE A 171 10.19 8.55 6.86
N PHE A 172 10.20 9.67 7.60
CA PHE A 172 10.51 9.66 9.03
C PHE A 172 9.48 8.87 9.85
N VAL A 173 8.20 9.02 9.51
CA VAL A 173 7.10 8.32 10.20
C VAL A 173 7.17 6.82 9.91
N THR A 174 7.42 6.43 8.66
CA THR A 174 7.51 5.02 8.28
C THR A 174 8.71 4.34 8.93
N LEU A 175 9.88 4.99 8.95
CA LEU A 175 11.09 4.49 9.62
C LEU A 175 10.88 4.24 11.12
N SER A 176 10.25 5.18 11.82
CA SER A 176 10.06 5.08 13.27
C SER A 176 9.12 3.94 13.68
N LEU A 177 8.17 3.58 12.81
CA LEU A 177 7.21 2.49 13.04
C LEU A 177 7.73 1.13 12.53
N TRP A 178 8.43 1.09 11.39
CA TRP A 178 8.89 -0.15 10.77
C TRP A 178 9.90 -0.93 11.59
N LEU A 179 10.89 -0.25 12.17
CA LEU A 179 11.98 -0.93 12.87
C LEU A 179 11.49 -1.76 14.08
N PRO A 180 10.68 -1.21 15.02
CA PRO A 180 10.18 -1.98 16.15
C PRO A 180 9.04 -2.94 15.77
N ILE A 181 8.11 -2.51 14.91
CA ILE A 181 6.88 -3.28 14.63
C ILE A 181 7.11 -4.33 13.54
N GLY A 182 7.83 -3.99 12.48
CA GLY A 182 8.07 -4.87 11.34
C GLY A 182 8.83 -6.15 11.71
N SER A 183 9.79 -6.08 12.63
CA SER A 183 10.52 -7.25 13.14
C SER A 183 9.59 -8.25 13.86
N SER A 184 8.68 -7.73 14.69
CA SER A 184 7.68 -8.54 15.40
C SER A 184 6.64 -9.13 14.46
N LEU A 185 6.22 -8.36 13.44
CA LEU A 185 5.29 -8.85 12.44
C LEU A 185 5.91 -9.92 11.54
N LEU A 186 7.19 -9.77 11.18
CA LEU A 186 7.89 -10.77 10.38
C LEU A 186 8.08 -12.08 11.14
N SER A 187 8.39 -12.04 12.44
CA SER A 187 8.51 -13.28 13.23
C SER A 187 7.19 -14.04 13.33
N ILE A 188 6.06 -13.33 13.43
CA ILE A 188 4.71 -13.93 13.40
C ILE A 188 4.38 -14.48 12.00
N ALA A 189 4.79 -13.79 10.94
CA ALA A 189 4.52 -14.22 9.57
C ALA A 189 5.40 -15.39 9.10
N ALA A 190 6.61 -15.51 9.64
CA ALA A 190 7.58 -16.54 9.26
C ALA A 190 7.53 -17.81 10.14
N SER A 191 6.62 -17.87 11.12
CA SER A 191 6.44 -19.00 12.06
C SER A 191 5.29 -19.94 11.68
#